data_AF-A0AAT9LUA4-F1
#
_entry.id   AF-A0AAT9LUA4-F1
#
_cell.length_a   1.000
_cell.length_b   1.000
_cell.length_c   1.000
_cell.angle_alpha   90.00
_cell.angle_beta   90.00
_cell.angle_gamma   90.00
#
_symmetry.space_group_name_H-M   'P 1'
#
loop_
_entity.id
_entity.type
_entity.pdbx_description
1 polymer ?
#
loop_
_entity_poly.entity_id
_entity_poly.type
_entity_poly.pdbx_seq_one_letter_code
_entity_poly.pdbx_strand_id
1 'polypeptide(L)'
;MTDIAALVADLVAESESADGLVAELAEDRWAAPTPAPGWTVAHQVAHLAWTDRQALLAATDEEAFADTVRQAQANPTGFVDEAAEQWSRQDPAELLAEWRLSRTELAQALATVPSGQKLPWFGPPMAPASMATARIMETWAHGQDIADTLGVRREPTARLRHVAHIGVRAMGFAFQINGLPKPAEPIRVELTGPDGEAWTWNDEGAANRITGPALDFCYLVTQRRHLDDLDITATGPVAEQFLRVAQAFAGLPGAGRKPGEFL
;
A
#
# COMPACT_ATOMS: atom_id res chain seq x y z
N MET A 1 -5.12 -9.76 -20.56
CA MET A 1 -4.40 -8.50 -20.27
C MET A 1 -5.16 -7.81 -19.16
N THR A 2 -4.47 -7.30 -18.14
CA THR A 2 -5.10 -6.44 -17.13
C THR A 2 -5.64 -5.19 -17.82
N ASP A 3 -6.90 -4.84 -17.55
CA ASP A 3 -7.47 -3.57 -18.00
C ASP A 3 -6.87 -2.43 -17.19
N ILE A 4 -5.90 -1.72 -17.77
CA ILE A 4 -5.21 -0.62 -17.11
C ILE A 4 -6.16 0.56 -16.85
N ALA A 5 -7.17 0.77 -17.70
CA ALA A 5 -8.10 1.88 -17.53
C ALA A 5 -9.00 1.67 -16.30
N ALA A 6 -9.52 0.44 -16.13
CA ALA A 6 -10.27 0.07 -14.94
C ALA A 6 -9.41 0.20 -13.66
N LEU A 7 -8.16 -0.24 -13.71
CA LEU A 7 -7.24 -0.15 -12.56
C LEU A 7 -6.87 1.30 -12.20
N VAL A 8 -6.67 2.16 -13.21
CA VAL A 8 -6.45 3.59 -12.98
C VAL A 8 -7.69 4.26 -12.41
N ALA A 9 -8.89 3.88 -12.85
CA ALA A 9 -10.13 4.38 -12.25
C ALA A 9 -10.25 3.99 -10.77
N ASP A 10 -9.86 2.76 -10.40
CA ASP A 10 -9.79 2.33 -9.01
C ASP A 10 -8.74 3.12 -8.19
N LEU A 11 -7.58 3.44 -8.78
CA LEU A 11 -6.58 4.29 -8.14
C LEU A 11 -7.12 5.70 -7.86
N VAL A 12 -7.84 6.30 -8.81
CA VAL A 12 -8.47 7.60 -8.64
C VAL A 12 -9.51 7.55 -7.52
N ALA A 13 -10.41 6.56 -7.54
CA ALA A 13 -11.46 6.42 -6.53
C ALA A 13 -10.91 6.16 -5.12
N GLU A 14 -9.82 5.38 -5.01
CA GLU A 14 -9.15 5.17 -3.72
C GLU A 14 -8.46 6.45 -3.21
N SER A 15 -7.87 7.22 -4.12
CA SER A 15 -7.26 8.51 -3.80
C SER A 15 -8.31 9.53 -3.33
N GLU A 16 -9.47 9.59 -3.98
CA GLU A 16 -10.59 10.44 -3.57
C GLU A 16 -11.12 10.04 -2.18
N SER A 17 -11.19 8.73 -1.89
CA SER A 17 -11.58 8.24 -0.57
C SER A 17 -10.62 8.70 0.54
N ALA A 18 -9.31 8.68 0.28
CA ALA A 18 -8.31 9.14 1.24
C ALA A 18 -8.27 10.68 1.35
N ASP A 19 -8.38 11.39 0.22
CA ASP A 19 -8.48 12.85 0.17
C ASP A 19 -9.64 13.38 1.00
N GLY A 20 -10.81 12.75 0.90
CA GLY A 20 -12.01 13.14 1.65
C GLY A 20 -11.84 13.12 3.18
N LEU A 21 -10.87 12.37 3.71
CA LEU A 21 -10.55 12.37 5.15
C LEU A 21 -9.88 13.67 5.60
N VAL A 22 -9.17 14.34 4.69
CA VAL A 22 -8.33 15.51 5.00
C VAL A 22 -8.79 16.81 4.31
N ALA A 23 -9.68 16.71 3.32
CA ALA A 23 -10.12 17.83 2.48
C ALA A 23 -10.68 19.04 3.26
N GLU A 24 -11.41 18.77 4.34
CA GLU A 24 -12.01 19.79 5.22
C GLU A 24 -11.41 19.74 6.63
N LEU A 25 -10.28 19.06 6.80
CA LEU A 25 -9.62 18.90 8.08
C LEU A 25 -8.96 20.21 8.51
N ALA A 26 -9.25 20.67 9.73
CA ALA A 26 -8.62 21.85 10.31
C ALA A 26 -7.09 21.70 10.36
N GLU A 27 -6.37 22.79 10.09
CA GLU A 27 -4.90 22.81 9.95
C GLU A 27 -4.18 22.21 11.17
N ASP A 28 -4.65 22.50 12.38
CA ASP A 28 -4.08 21.99 13.63
C ASP A 28 -4.16 20.47 13.76
N ARG A 29 -5.14 19.83 13.11
CA ARG A 29 -5.32 18.38 13.11
C ARG A 29 -4.34 17.66 12.18
N TRP A 30 -3.67 18.34 11.27
CA TRP A 30 -2.61 17.74 10.43
C TRP A 30 -1.38 17.31 11.24
N ALA A 31 -1.17 17.94 12.40
CA ALA A 31 -0.13 17.56 13.35
C ALA A 31 -0.53 16.40 14.28
N ALA A 32 -1.75 15.86 14.18
CA ALA A 32 -2.19 14.75 15.02
C ALA A 32 -1.34 13.49 14.73
N PRO A 33 -0.80 12.82 15.76
CA PRO A 33 -0.01 11.61 15.57
C PRO A 33 -0.90 10.49 15.04
N THR A 34 -0.41 9.76 14.06
CA THR A 34 -1.09 8.56 13.58
C THR A 34 -0.59 7.34 14.32
N PRO A 35 -1.25 6.19 14.13
CA PRO A 35 -0.73 4.96 14.70
C PRO A 35 0.67 4.61 14.16
N ALA A 36 1.06 5.05 12.95
CA ALA A 36 2.42 4.87 12.46
C ALA A 36 3.40 5.71 13.32
N PRO A 37 4.30 5.08 14.10
CA PRO A 37 5.10 5.81 15.10
C PRO A 37 5.95 6.93 14.47
N GLY A 38 5.85 8.13 15.03
CA GLY A 38 6.58 9.31 14.56
C GLY A 38 5.93 10.05 13.40
N TRP A 39 4.87 9.49 12.78
CA TRP A 39 4.19 10.12 11.65
C TRP A 39 2.90 10.79 12.11
N THR A 40 2.65 11.98 11.58
CA THR A 40 1.38 12.70 11.74
C THR A 40 0.51 12.54 10.51
N VAL A 41 -0.73 13.05 10.54
CA VAL A 41 -1.59 13.10 9.33
C VAL A 41 -0.85 13.79 8.16
N ALA A 42 -0.10 14.87 8.42
CA ALA A 42 0.74 15.51 7.41
C ALA A 42 1.80 14.57 6.83
N HIS A 43 2.44 13.71 7.63
CA HIS A 43 3.41 12.73 7.14
C HIS A 43 2.76 11.68 6.23
N GLN A 44 1.54 11.23 6.55
CA GLN A 44 0.80 10.28 5.71
C GLN A 44 0.54 10.87 4.32
N VAL A 45 0.05 12.11 4.25
CA VAL A 45 -0.22 12.79 2.98
C VAL A 45 1.07 13.14 2.25
N ALA A 46 2.11 13.60 2.96
CA ALA A 46 3.43 13.90 2.42
C ALA A 46 4.08 12.69 1.75
N HIS A 47 4.04 11.53 2.41
CA HIS A 47 4.52 10.27 1.82
C HIS A 47 3.77 9.93 0.54
N LEU A 48 2.44 9.99 0.54
CA LEU A 48 1.64 9.73 -0.65
C LEU A 48 1.96 10.70 -1.79
N ALA A 49 2.01 12.00 -1.50
CA ALA A 49 2.32 13.06 -2.46
C ALA A 49 3.69 12.89 -3.10
N TRP A 50 4.72 12.66 -2.27
CA TRP A 50 6.08 12.46 -2.72
C TRP A 50 6.21 11.17 -3.55
N THR A 51 5.67 10.05 -3.07
CA THR A 51 5.75 8.78 -3.80
C THR A 51 4.95 8.79 -5.11
N ASP A 52 3.82 9.50 -5.19
CA ASP A 52 3.09 9.72 -6.44
C ASP A 52 3.92 10.55 -7.42
N ARG A 53 4.61 11.60 -6.93
CA ARG A 53 5.53 12.39 -7.75
C ARG A 53 6.69 11.53 -8.28
N GLN A 54 7.25 10.64 -7.47
CA GLN A 54 8.30 9.73 -7.93
C GLN A 54 7.78 8.71 -8.97
N ALA A 55 6.57 8.19 -8.80
CA ALA A 55 5.94 7.31 -9.77
C ALA A 55 5.64 8.05 -11.09
N LEU A 56 5.27 9.33 -11.01
CA LEU A 56 5.06 10.18 -12.19
C LEU A 56 6.38 10.39 -12.94
N LEU A 57 7.45 10.77 -12.23
CA LEU A 57 8.79 10.89 -12.83
C LEU A 57 9.22 9.58 -13.50
N ALA A 58 9.03 8.44 -12.85
CA ALA A 58 9.33 7.13 -13.44
C ALA A 58 8.54 6.87 -14.74
N ALA A 59 7.34 7.43 -14.88
CA ALA A 59 6.49 7.27 -16.06
C ALA A 59 6.78 8.29 -17.18
N THR A 60 7.31 9.47 -16.86
CA THR A 60 7.40 10.58 -17.82
C THR A 60 8.82 11.12 -18.05
N ASP A 61 9.74 10.89 -17.11
CA ASP A 61 11.10 11.44 -17.13
C ASP A 61 12.08 10.46 -16.45
N GLU A 62 12.54 9.47 -17.22
CA GLU A 62 13.45 8.43 -16.72
C GLU A 62 14.80 9.00 -16.22
N GLU A 63 15.27 10.12 -16.77
CA GLU A 63 16.54 10.75 -16.35
C GLU A 63 16.38 11.40 -14.98
N ALA A 64 15.34 12.22 -14.78
CA ALA A 64 15.03 12.81 -13.48
C ALA A 64 14.73 11.73 -12.41
N PHE A 65 14.08 10.63 -12.80
CA PHE A 65 13.89 9.50 -11.89
C PHE A 65 15.23 8.81 -11.53
N ALA A 66 16.12 8.61 -12.51
CA ALA A 66 17.44 8.04 -12.25
C ALA A 66 18.27 8.89 -11.28
N ASP A 67 18.13 10.21 -11.31
CA ASP A 67 18.75 11.12 -10.34
C ASP A 67 18.24 10.87 -8.92
N THR A 68 16.94 10.65 -8.77
CA THR A 68 16.33 10.26 -7.49
C THR A 68 16.87 8.91 -7.01
N VAL A 69 16.99 7.92 -7.89
CA VAL A 69 17.56 6.60 -7.53
C VAL A 69 18.99 6.74 -7.01
N ARG A 70 19.81 7.61 -7.62
CA ARG A 70 21.19 7.86 -7.15
C ARG A 70 21.20 8.49 -5.75
N GLN A 71 20.25 9.38 -5.43
CA GLN A 71 20.10 9.93 -4.08
C GLN A 71 19.67 8.84 -3.08
N ALA A 72 18.69 8.01 -3.45
CA ALA A 72 18.22 6.91 -2.62
C ALA A 72 19.33 5.89 -2.29
N GLN A 73 20.27 5.66 -3.20
CA GLN A 73 21.41 4.77 -2.96
C GLN A 73 22.34 5.26 -1.84
N ALA A 74 22.40 6.58 -1.57
CA ALA A 74 23.19 7.13 -0.49
C ALA A 74 22.53 6.93 0.89
N ASN A 75 21.21 6.73 0.95
CA ASN A 75 20.45 6.49 2.17
C ASN A 75 19.34 5.44 1.94
N PRO A 76 19.68 4.17 1.67
CA PRO A 76 18.72 3.18 1.17
C PRO A 76 17.61 2.83 2.17
N THR A 77 17.80 3.11 3.46
CA THR A 77 16.81 2.84 4.51
C THR A 77 16.05 4.07 4.98
N GLY A 78 16.61 5.28 4.83
CA GLY A 78 16.01 6.51 5.36
C GLY A 78 15.51 7.47 4.30
N PHE A 79 15.83 7.28 3.02
CA PHE A 79 15.52 8.25 1.95
C PHE A 79 14.03 8.59 1.84
N VAL A 80 13.16 7.59 1.94
CA VAL A 80 11.70 7.78 1.84
C VAL A 80 11.16 8.48 3.09
N ASP A 81 11.61 8.05 4.28
CA ASP A 81 11.19 8.65 5.56
C ASP A 81 11.64 10.11 5.69
N GLU A 82 12.86 10.43 5.24
CA GLU A 82 13.38 11.80 5.19
C GLU A 82 12.59 12.68 4.22
N ALA A 83 12.18 12.14 3.06
CA ALA A 83 11.33 12.86 2.13
C ALA A 83 9.95 13.15 2.72
N ALA A 84 9.33 12.17 3.39
CA ALA A 84 8.05 12.35 4.08
C ALA A 84 8.15 13.39 5.20
N GLU A 85 9.21 13.37 6.01
CA GLU A 85 9.47 14.36 7.06
C GLU A 85 9.72 15.76 6.49
N GLN A 86 10.42 15.88 5.36
CA GLN A 86 10.63 17.18 4.73
C GLN A 86 9.33 17.77 4.18
N TRP A 87 8.54 16.94 3.48
CA TRP A 87 7.29 17.36 2.84
C TRP A 87 6.16 17.61 3.84
N SER A 88 6.13 16.89 4.98
CA SER A 88 5.13 17.08 6.03
C SER A 88 5.15 18.47 6.67
N ARG A 89 6.23 19.25 6.46
CA ARG A 89 6.42 20.61 6.95
C ARG A 89 5.84 21.69 6.02
N GLN A 90 5.38 21.31 4.84
CA GLN A 90 4.65 22.21 3.94
C GLN A 90 3.33 22.66 4.59
N ASP A 91 2.79 23.78 4.11
CA ASP A 91 1.42 24.16 4.45
C ASP A 91 0.45 23.04 4.04
N PRO A 92 -0.47 22.61 4.91
CA PRO A 92 -1.42 21.54 4.60
C PRO A 92 -2.23 21.71 3.32
N ALA A 93 -2.64 22.93 2.98
CA ALA A 93 -3.40 23.19 1.77
C ALA A 93 -2.52 23.09 0.52
N GLU A 94 -1.28 23.57 0.60
CA GLU A 94 -0.28 23.41 -0.46
C GLU A 94 0.07 21.93 -0.70
N LEU A 95 0.33 21.18 0.38
CA LEU A 95 0.64 19.75 0.31
C LEU A 95 -0.52 18.95 -0.30
N LEU A 96 -1.76 19.21 0.13
CA LEU A 96 -2.93 18.55 -0.44
C LEU A 96 -3.14 18.91 -1.92
N ALA A 97 -2.89 20.16 -2.30
CA ALA A 97 -2.96 20.59 -3.69
C ALA A 97 -1.89 19.92 -4.56
N GLU A 98 -0.66 19.80 -4.06
CA GLU A 98 0.42 19.09 -4.75
C GLU A 98 0.09 17.60 -4.91
N TRP A 99 -0.44 16.95 -3.88
CA TRP A 99 -0.87 15.55 -3.98
C TRP A 99 -2.00 15.36 -4.99
N ARG A 100 -3.01 16.25 -4.98
CA ARG A 100 -4.11 16.23 -5.96
C ARG A 100 -3.58 16.35 -7.39
N LEU A 101 -2.63 17.25 -7.63
CA LEU A 101 -2.02 17.42 -8.94
C LEU A 101 -1.24 16.16 -9.37
N SER A 102 -0.29 15.71 -8.54
CA SER A 102 0.62 14.63 -8.90
C SER A 102 -0.11 13.31 -9.15
N ARG A 103 -1.13 12.98 -8.34
CA ARG A 103 -1.90 11.75 -8.53
C ARG A 103 -2.80 11.79 -9.78
N THR A 104 -3.32 12.97 -10.16
CA THR A 104 -4.07 13.13 -11.42
C THR A 104 -3.16 12.96 -12.63
N GLU A 105 -1.97 13.58 -12.61
CA GLU A 105 -0.98 13.43 -13.68
C GLU A 105 -0.46 11.99 -13.78
N LEU A 106 -0.20 11.35 -12.64
CA LEU A 106 0.22 9.95 -12.59
C LEU A 106 -0.83 9.01 -13.20
N ALA A 107 -2.10 9.17 -12.83
CA ALA A 107 -3.19 8.37 -13.39
C ALA A 107 -3.25 8.48 -14.92
N GLN A 108 -3.09 9.69 -15.46
CA GLN A 108 -3.03 9.93 -16.90
C GLN A 108 -1.78 9.29 -17.53
N ALA A 109 -0.60 9.49 -16.94
CA ALA A 109 0.65 8.93 -17.44
C ALA A 109 0.58 7.40 -17.52
N LEU A 110 0.13 6.71 -16.47
CA LEU A 110 0.01 5.25 -16.42
C LEU A 110 -0.89 4.68 -17.52
N ALA A 111 -1.96 5.39 -17.89
CA ALA A 111 -2.87 4.97 -18.96
C ALA A 111 -2.24 5.10 -20.36
N THR A 112 -1.17 5.88 -20.51
CA THR A 112 -0.50 6.15 -21.80
C THR A 112 0.75 5.32 -22.04
N VAL A 113 1.26 4.63 -21.01
CA VAL A 113 2.48 3.80 -21.16
C VAL A 113 2.25 2.70 -22.21
N PRO A 114 3.11 2.59 -23.23
CA PRO A 114 3.01 1.54 -24.25
C PRO A 114 2.97 0.14 -23.66
N SER A 115 2.13 -0.72 -24.24
CA SER A 115 2.02 -2.13 -23.82
C SER A 115 3.38 -2.84 -23.89
N GLY A 116 3.74 -3.53 -22.81
CA GLY A 116 5.00 -4.25 -22.68
C GLY A 116 6.17 -3.42 -22.13
N GLN A 117 6.06 -2.09 -22.08
CA GLN A 117 7.06 -1.25 -21.42
C GLN A 117 6.90 -1.32 -19.89
N LYS A 118 8.04 -1.26 -19.20
CA LYS A 118 8.09 -1.18 -17.74
C LYS A 118 8.66 0.18 -17.33
N LEU A 119 8.18 0.66 -16.20
CA LEU A 119 8.67 1.85 -15.53
C LEU A 119 9.90 1.48 -14.68
N PRO A 120 10.98 2.29 -14.69
CA PRO A 120 12.02 2.18 -13.69
C PRO A 120 11.42 2.35 -12.28
N TRP A 121 12.02 1.72 -11.29
CA TRP A 121 11.60 1.89 -9.89
C TRP A 121 12.78 1.72 -8.95
N PHE A 122 12.62 2.04 -7.66
CA PHE A 122 13.65 1.81 -6.64
C PHE A 122 14.01 0.32 -6.49
N GLY A 123 13.05 -0.56 -6.77
CA GLY A 123 13.25 -2.00 -6.88
C GLY A 123 13.28 -2.47 -8.35
N PRO A 124 12.87 -3.71 -8.63
CA PRO A 124 12.72 -4.18 -10.00
C PRO A 124 11.77 -3.28 -10.81
N PRO A 125 12.04 -3.03 -12.10
CA PRO A 125 11.14 -2.29 -12.97
C PRO A 125 9.72 -2.87 -12.97
N MET A 126 8.72 -1.99 -12.90
CA MET A 126 7.31 -2.35 -12.73
C MET A 126 6.54 -2.16 -14.03
N ALA A 127 5.60 -3.07 -14.33
CA ALA A 127 4.59 -2.76 -15.34
C ALA A 127 3.65 -1.66 -14.82
N PRO A 128 3.01 -0.85 -15.69
CA PRO A 128 2.07 0.20 -15.28
C PRO A 128 0.95 -0.32 -14.35
N ALA A 129 0.43 -1.51 -14.65
CA ALA A 129 -0.57 -2.14 -13.80
C ALA A 129 -0.04 -2.49 -12.40
N SER A 130 1.23 -2.92 -12.30
CA SER A 130 1.87 -3.18 -11.01
C SER A 130 2.06 -1.89 -10.21
N MET A 131 2.46 -0.80 -10.88
CA MET A 131 2.57 0.53 -10.26
C MET A 131 1.21 0.99 -9.73
N ALA A 132 0.16 0.98 -10.55
CA ALA A 132 -1.18 1.37 -10.12
C ALA A 132 -1.69 0.53 -8.94
N THR A 133 -1.46 -0.79 -8.96
CA THR A 133 -1.83 -1.69 -7.85
C THR A 133 -1.08 -1.34 -6.57
N ALA A 134 0.22 -1.06 -6.66
CA ALA A 134 1.03 -0.64 -5.51
C ALA A 134 0.54 0.70 -4.96
N ARG A 135 0.25 1.69 -5.82
CA ARG A 135 -0.29 2.98 -5.40
C ARG A 135 -1.67 2.88 -4.74
N ILE A 136 -2.55 1.98 -5.20
CA ILE A 136 -3.82 1.68 -4.53
C ILE A 136 -3.56 1.17 -3.11
N MET A 137 -2.64 0.22 -2.94
CA MET A 137 -2.32 -0.34 -1.63
C MET A 137 -1.70 0.69 -0.68
N GLU A 138 -0.75 1.50 -1.17
CA GLU A 138 -0.17 2.60 -0.39
C GLU A 138 -1.26 3.60 0.03
N THR A 139 -2.06 4.08 -0.91
CA THR A 139 -3.14 5.04 -0.64
C THR A 139 -4.14 4.50 0.38
N TRP A 140 -4.55 3.24 0.23
CA TRP A 140 -5.48 2.60 1.15
C TRP A 140 -4.88 2.47 2.56
N ALA A 141 -3.61 2.05 2.67
CA ALA A 141 -2.94 1.81 3.95
C ALA A 141 -2.69 3.11 4.72
N HIS A 142 -2.17 4.15 4.05
CA HIS A 142 -1.96 5.47 4.64
C HIS A 142 -3.28 6.18 4.93
N GLY A 143 -4.29 6.02 4.07
CA GLY A 143 -5.66 6.48 4.33
C GLY A 143 -6.29 5.80 5.56
N GLN A 144 -5.96 4.53 5.82
CA GLN A 144 -6.39 3.85 7.05
C GLN A 144 -5.74 4.46 8.30
N ASP A 145 -4.42 4.72 8.28
CA ASP A 145 -3.75 5.35 9.43
C ASP A 145 -4.34 6.74 9.75
N ILE A 146 -4.71 7.51 8.72
CA ILE A 146 -5.45 8.79 8.89
C ILE A 146 -6.83 8.54 9.49
N ALA A 147 -7.60 7.60 8.94
CA ALA A 147 -8.95 7.32 9.43
C ALA A 147 -8.97 6.86 10.90
N ASP A 148 -8.02 6.01 11.30
CA ASP A 148 -7.84 5.59 12.68
C ASP A 148 -7.55 6.79 13.61
N THR A 149 -6.69 7.71 13.16
CA THR A 149 -6.37 8.96 13.88
C THR A 149 -7.59 9.86 14.07
N LEU A 150 -8.47 9.90 13.07
CA LEU A 150 -9.67 10.73 13.07
C LEU A 150 -10.89 10.03 13.71
N GLY A 151 -10.79 8.75 14.07
CA GLY A 151 -11.90 7.95 14.58
C GLY A 151 -12.98 7.69 13.52
N VAL A 152 -12.61 7.70 12.24
CA VAL A 152 -13.51 7.51 11.10
C VAL A 152 -13.45 6.06 10.65
N ARG A 153 -14.61 5.41 10.53
CA ARG A 153 -14.71 4.11 9.87
C ARG A 153 -14.72 4.30 8.36
N ARG A 154 -13.78 3.65 7.67
CA ARG A 154 -13.78 3.59 6.20
C ARG A 154 -14.66 2.41 5.75
N GLU A 155 -15.54 2.66 4.79
CA GLU A 155 -16.34 1.59 4.20
C GLU A 155 -15.47 0.71 3.29
N PRO A 156 -15.45 -0.62 3.50
CA PRO A 156 -14.77 -1.55 2.61
C PRO A 156 -15.35 -1.51 1.19
N THR A 157 -14.49 -1.57 0.17
CA THR A 157 -14.92 -1.58 -1.24
C THR A 157 -14.21 -2.69 -2.03
N ALA A 158 -14.73 -3.02 -3.21
CA ALA A 158 -14.13 -4.04 -4.08
C ALA A 158 -12.66 -3.74 -4.44
N ARG A 159 -12.19 -2.48 -4.30
CA ARG A 159 -10.79 -2.09 -4.50
C ARG A 159 -9.82 -2.78 -3.54
N LEU A 160 -10.30 -3.29 -2.40
CA LEU A 160 -9.53 -4.16 -1.50
C LEU A 160 -8.95 -5.38 -2.22
N ARG A 161 -9.56 -5.83 -3.33
CA ARG A 161 -9.03 -6.93 -4.13
C ARG A 161 -7.62 -6.65 -4.66
N HIS A 162 -7.28 -5.39 -4.92
CA HIS A 162 -5.94 -4.97 -5.35
C HIS A 162 -4.92 -5.06 -4.21
N VAL A 163 -5.31 -4.63 -3.01
CA VAL A 163 -4.51 -4.73 -1.78
C VAL A 163 -4.26 -6.19 -1.41
N ALA A 164 -5.31 -7.02 -1.42
CA ALA A 164 -5.19 -8.45 -1.22
C ALA A 164 -4.30 -9.10 -2.29
N HIS A 165 -4.47 -8.71 -3.57
CA HIS A 165 -3.67 -9.26 -4.65
C HIS A 165 -2.18 -9.01 -4.45
N ILE A 166 -1.77 -7.78 -4.11
CA ILE A 166 -0.36 -7.49 -3.85
C ILE A 166 0.15 -8.25 -2.61
N GLY A 167 -0.66 -8.38 -1.56
CA GLY A 167 -0.32 -9.20 -0.39
C GLY A 167 -0.04 -10.67 -0.73
N VAL A 168 -0.87 -11.27 -1.59
CA VAL A 168 -0.63 -12.64 -2.08
C VAL A 168 0.64 -12.71 -2.94
N ARG A 169 0.87 -11.75 -3.84
CA ARG A 169 2.05 -11.73 -4.70
C ARG A 169 3.34 -11.48 -3.92
N ALA A 170 3.26 -10.80 -2.78
CA ALA A 170 4.38 -10.47 -1.92
C ALA A 170 4.76 -11.59 -0.93
N MET A 171 4.03 -12.72 -0.86
CA MET A 171 4.33 -13.80 0.10
C MET A 171 5.81 -14.23 0.11
N GLY A 172 6.40 -14.46 -1.06
CA GLY A 172 7.81 -14.83 -1.13
C GLY A 172 8.75 -13.73 -0.62
N PHE A 173 8.42 -12.47 -0.91
CA PHE A 173 9.16 -11.31 -0.44
C PHE A 173 9.03 -11.14 1.08
N ALA A 174 7.83 -11.31 1.63
CA ALA A 174 7.55 -11.20 3.07
C ALA A 174 8.41 -12.18 3.90
N PHE A 175 8.60 -13.42 3.44
CA PHE A 175 9.53 -14.35 4.08
C PHE A 175 10.98 -13.85 3.98
N GLN A 176 11.42 -13.46 2.77
CA GLN A 176 12.81 -13.05 2.54
C GLN A 176 13.20 -11.82 3.37
N ILE A 177 12.35 -10.79 3.42
CA ILE A 177 12.63 -9.55 4.16
C ILE A 177 12.64 -9.77 5.68
N ASN A 178 11.94 -10.80 6.16
CA ASN A 178 11.96 -11.24 7.57
C ASN A 178 13.05 -12.32 7.84
N GLY A 179 14.01 -12.51 6.93
CA GLY A 179 15.14 -13.44 7.13
C GLY A 179 14.76 -14.93 7.05
N LEU A 180 13.60 -15.25 6.50
CA LEU A 180 13.10 -16.62 6.34
C LEU A 180 13.30 -17.11 4.89
N PRO A 181 13.47 -18.43 4.69
CA PRO A 181 13.52 -18.99 3.34
C PRO A 181 12.20 -18.76 2.62
N LYS A 182 12.27 -18.45 1.32
CA LYS A 182 11.07 -18.37 0.47
C LYS A 182 10.30 -19.70 0.56
N PRO A 183 8.97 -19.68 0.75
CA PRO A 183 8.17 -20.89 0.84
C PRO A 183 8.27 -21.70 -0.46
N ALA A 184 8.54 -23.00 -0.32
CA ALA A 184 8.58 -23.94 -1.44
C ALA A 184 7.17 -24.38 -1.86
N GLU A 185 6.27 -24.50 -0.89
CA GLU A 185 4.88 -24.89 -1.10
C GLU A 185 3.99 -23.65 -1.33
N PRO A 186 3.01 -23.72 -2.25
CA PRO A 186 2.05 -22.65 -2.44
C PRO A 186 1.09 -22.54 -1.24
N ILE A 187 0.58 -21.32 -1.01
CA ILE A 187 -0.52 -21.07 -0.08
C ILE A 187 -1.75 -20.71 -0.91
N ARG A 188 -2.84 -21.47 -0.78
CA ARG A 188 -4.16 -21.10 -1.30
C ARG A 188 -4.73 -19.97 -0.46
N VAL A 189 -5.22 -18.91 -1.09
CA VAL A 189 -5.87 -17.79 -0.39
C VAL A 189 -7.31 -17.67 -0.85
N GLU A 190 -8.24 -17.66 0.10
CA GLU A 190 -9.68 -17.59 -0.15
C GLU A 190 -10.30 -16.52 0.74
N LEU A 191 -10.65 -15.38 0.17
CA LEU A 191 -11.16 -14.24 0.90
C LEU A 191 -12.61 -13.96 0.53
N THR A 192 -13.38 -13.48 1.50
CA THR A 192 -14.72 -12.94 1.25
C THR A 192 -14.61 -11.43 1.02
N GLY A 193 -14.98 -10.99 -0.19
CA GLY A 193 -15.09 -9.59 -0.57
C GLY A 193 -16.14 -8.84 0.25
N PRO A 194 -16.14 -7.50 0.20
CA PRO A 194 -17.04 -6.67 1.00
C PRO A 194 -18.52 -6.89 0.68
N ASP A 195 -18.86 -7.26 -0.55
CA ASP A 195 -20.22 -7.58 -0.98
C ASP A 195 -20.52 -9.10 -0.90
N GLY A 196 -19.65 -9.86 -0.21
CA GLY A 196 -19.79 -11.29 0.00
C GLY A 196 -19.22 -12.17 -1.11
N GLU A 197 -18.56 -11.61 -2.12
CA GLU A 197 -18.03 -12.42 -3.23
C GLU A 197 -16.83 -13.26 -2.79
N ALA A 198 -16.70 -14.47 -3.34
CA ALA A 198 -15.54 -15.31 -3.09
C ALA A 198 -14.36 -14.89 -3.99
N TRP A 199 -13.22 -14.56 -3.39
CA TRP A 199 -11.97 -14.25 -4.09
C TRP A 199 -10.93 -15.31 -3.79
N THR A 200 -10.35 -15.90 -4.83
CA THR A 200 -9.39 -17.00 -4.67
C THR A 200 -8.10 -16.76 -5.44
N TRP A 201 -6.96 -17.12 -4.85
CA TRP A 201 -5.65 -17.11 -5.50
C TRP A 201 -4.90 -18.43 -5.25
N ASN A 202 -4.04 -18.79 -6.19
CA ASN A 202 -3.22 -20.01 -6.19
C ASN A 202 -4.05 -21.32 -6.26
N ASP A 203 -3.36 -22.46 -6.33
CA ASP A 203 -3.95 -23.78 -6.59
C ASP A 203 -4.93 -24.20 -5.48
N GLU A 204 -6.07 -24.78 -5.86
CA GLU A 204 -7.11 -25.25 -4.92
C GLU A 204 -6.64 -26.45 -4.08
N GLY A 205 -5.73 -27.28 -4.63
CA GLY A 205 -5.14 -28.44 -3.98
C GLY A 205 -3.95 -28.14 -3.07
N ALA A 206 -3.61 -26.87 -2.83
CA ALA A 206 -2.52 -26.52 -1.94
C ALA A 206 -2.81 -26.96 -0.49
N ALA A 207 -1.83 -27.62 0.15
CA ALA A 207 -1.93 -28.08 1.53
C ALA A 207 -1.98 -26.92 2.55
N ASN A 208 -1.42 -25.77 2.18
CA ASN A 208 -1.45 -24.56 2.99
C ASN A 208 -2.58 -23.64 2.50
N ARG A 209 -3.43 -23.16 3.40
CA ARG A 209 -4.61 -22.35 3.07
C ARG A 209 -4.77 -21.18 4.04
N ILE A 210 -5.20 -20.03 3.53
CA ILE A 210 -5.62 -18.85 4.31
C ILE A 210 -7.06 -18.52 3.92
N THR A 211 -7.92 -18.31 4.91
CA THR A 211 -9.32 -17.93 4.73
C THR A 211 -9.73 -16.78 5.65
N GLY A 212 -10.64 -15.91 5.21
CA GLY A 212 -11.21 -14.85 6.06
C GLY A 212 -11.80 -13.68 5.28
N PRO A 213 -12.27 -12.61 5.94
CA PRO A 213 -12.67 -11.38 5.28
C PRO A 213 -11.51 -10.73 4.53
N ALA A 214 -11.79 -10.18 3.35
CA ALA A 214 -10.76 -9.49 2.56
C ALA A 214 -10.21 -8.25 3.28
N LEU A 215 -11.06 -7.52 4.01
CA LEU A 215 -10.65 -6.37 4.81
C LEU A 215 -9.57 -6.75 5.82
N ASP A 216 -9.82 -7.80 6.59
CA ASP A 216 -8.91 -8.29 7.62
C ASP A 216 -7.58 -8.72 7.02
N PHE A 217 -7.61 -9.46 5.91
CA PHE A 217 -6.40 -9.82 5.19
C PHE A 217 -5.61 -8.58 4.73
N CYS A 218 -6.31 -7.55 4.23
CA CYS A 218 -5.68 -6.29 3.83
C CYS A 218 -5.05 -5.55 5.02
N TYR A 219 -5.72 -5.52 6.18
CA TYR A 219 -5.13 -4.98 7.40
C TYR A 219 -3.87 -5.75 7.82
N LEU A 220 -3.89 -7.07 7.74
CA LEU A 220 -2.74 -7.88 8.11
C LEU A 220 -1.54 -7.63 7.19
N VAL A 221 -1.72 -7.76 5.86
CA VAL A 221 -0.58 -7.66 4.92
C VAL A 221 -0.01 -6.25 4.82
N THR A 222 -0.77 -5.24 5.22
CA THR A 222 -0.29 -3.86 5.35
C THR A 222 0.15 -3.50 6.77
N GLN A 223 0.08 -4.43 7.73
CA GLN A 223 0.45 -4.22 9.14
C GLN A 223 -0.36 -3.11 9.85
N ARG A 224 -1.63 -2.93 9.47
CA ARG A 224 -2.55 -1.95 10.07
C ARG A 224 -3.37 -2.51 11.23
N ARG A 225 -3.40 -3.83 11.42
CA ARG A 225 -3.96 -4.50 12.60
C ARG A 225 -3.07 -5.66 13.03
N HIS A 226 -3.19 -6.06 14.30
CA HIS A 226 -2.52 -7.24 14.80
C HIS A 226 -3.32 -8.50 14.41
N LEU A 227 -2.63 -9.62 14.18
CA LEU A 227 -3.26 -10.88 13.75
C LEU A 227 -4.38 -11.35 14.69
N ASP A 228 -4.17 -11.20 16.01
CA ASP A 228 -5.15 -11.62 17.03
C ASP A 228 -6.46 -10.83 17.00
N ASP A 229 -6.51 -9.69 16.31
CA ASP A 229 -7.70 -8.84 16.18
C ASP A 229 -8.47 -9.10 14.86
N LEU A 230 -8.08 -10.12 14.09
CA LEU A 230 -8.54 -10.36 12.73
C LEU A 230 -9.19 -11.74 12.60
N ASP A 231 -10.27 -11.83 11.83
CA ASP A 231 -10.97 -13.07 11.52
C ASP A 231 -10.31 -13.80 10.34
N ILE A 232 -9.01 -14.10 10.48
CA ILE A 232 -8.22 -14.83 9.48
C ILE A 232 -7.79 -16.17 10.05
N THR A 233 -8.09 -17.24 9.31
CA THR A 233 -7.66 -18.60 9.64
C THR A 233 -6.58 -19.06 8.67
N ALA A 234 -5.56 -19.73 9.21
CA ALA A 234 -4.59 -20.48 8.42
C ALA A 234 -4.69 -21.98 8.71
N THR A 235 -4.55 -22.78 7.65
CA THR A 235 -4.38 -24.23 7.73
C THR A 235 -3.04 -24.56 7.09
N GLY A 236 -2.18 -25.26 7.83
CA GLY A 236 -0.87 -25.72 7.35
C GLY A 236 0.27 -24.78 7.75
N PRO A 237 1.48 -25.33 7.95
CA PRO A 237 2.58 -24.63 8.62
C PRO A 237 3.11 -23.42 7.84
N VAL A 238 3.05 -23.45 6.51
CA VAL A 238 3.54 -22.34 5.68
C VAL A 238 2.55 -21.17 5.72
N ALA A 239 1.24 -21.45 5.73
CA ALA A 239 0.21 -20.43 5.87
C ALA A 239 0.28 -19.79 7.27
N GLU A 240 0.39 -20.59 8.33
CA GLU A 240 0.56 -20.10 9.71
C GLU A 240 1.80 -19.21 9.86
N GLN A 241 2.92 -19.60 9.24
CA GLN A 241 4.13 -18.81 9.24
C GLN A 241 3.94 -17.49 8.48
N PHE A 242 3.28 -17.51 7.31
CA PHE A 242 3.04 -16.30 6.53
C PHE A 242 2.25 -15.26 7.32
N LEU A 243 1.18 -15.65 8.02
CA LEU A 243 0.36 -14.70 8.78
C LEU A 243 1.15 -13.93 9.84
N ARG A 244 2.25 -14.51 10.36
CA ARG A 244 3.13 -13.87 11.36
C ARG A 244 4.11 -12.86 10.77
N VAL A 245 4.40 -12.94 9.47
CA VAL A 245 5.40 -12.10 8.79
C VAL A 245 4.83 -11.34 7.60
N ALA A 246 3.50 -11.29 7.50
CA ALA A 246 2.80 -10.72 6.36
C ALA A 246 3.21 -9.26 6.11
N GLN A 247 3.58 -8.97 4.86
CA GLN A 247 3.99 -7.64 4.42
C GLN A 247 3.80 -7.51 2.91
N ALA A 248 3.11 -6.45 2.46
CA ALA A 248 2.83 -6.17 1.06
C ALA A 248 3.60 -4.96 0.49
N PHE A 249 4.33 -4.24 1.32
CA PHE A 249 5.05 -3.01 0.96
C PHE A 249 6.57 -3.19 0.98
N ALA A 250 7.28 -2.35 0.23
CA ALA A 250 8.73 -2.30 0.24
C ALA A 250 9.22 -1.51 1.47
N GLY A 251 10.13 -2.07 2.25
CA GLY A 251 10.61 -1.47 3.50
C GLY A 251 10.99 -2.55 4.51
N LEU A 252 11.74 -2.17 5.55
CA LEU A 252 12.00 -3.08 6.66
C LEU A 252 10.68 -3.36 7.41
N PRO A 253 10.51 -4.56 7.99
CA PRO A 253 9.37 -4.84 8.85
C PRO A 253 9.30 -3.83 10.01
N GLY A 254 8.12 -3.27 10.24
CA GLY A 254 7.88 -2.39 11.39
C GLY A 254 7.75 -3.17 12.69
N ALA A 255 7.54 -2.46 13.80
CA ALA A 255 7.26 -3.07 15.10
C ALA A 255 5.87 -3.78 15.15
N GLY A 256 5.05 -3.61 14.12
CA GLY A 256 3.67 -4.11 14.05
C GLY A 256 2.71 -3.36 14.97
N ARG A 257 1.45 -3.78 14.97
CA ARG A 257 0.40 -3.32 15.90
C ARG A 257 0.36 -4.20 17.14
N LYS A 258 -0.16 -3.66 18.24
CA LYS A 258 -0.42 -4.44 19.45
C LYS A 258 -1.80 -5.09 19.39
N PRO A 259 -1.99 -6.29 19.97
CA PRO A 259 -3.33 -6.86 20.14
C PRO A 259 -4.23 -5.87 20.91
N GLY A 260 -5.45 -5.69 20.42
CA GLY A 260 -6.47 -4.84 21.03
C GLY A 260 -6.27 -3.33 20.87
N GLU A 261 -5.35 -2.89 19.99
CA GLU A 261 -5.05 -1.45 19.79
C GLU A 261 -6.21 -0.67 19.16
N PHE A 262 -7.08 -1.34 18.39
CA PHE A 262 -8.14 -0.72 17.59
C PHE A 262 -9.54 -1.33 17.80
N LEU A 263 -9.75 -1.98 18.95
CA LEU A 263 -11.05 -2.57 19.34
C LEU A 263 -12.01 -1.54 19.94
#